data_AF-A0A1N6RTI9-F1
#
_entry.id   AF-A0A1N6RTI9-F1
#
_cell.length_a   1.000
_cell.length_b   1.000
_cell.length_c   1.000
_cell.angle_alpha   90.00
_cell.angle_beta   90.00
_cell.angle_gamma   90.00
#
_symmetry.space_group_name_H-M   'P 1'
#
loop_
_entity.id
_entity.type
_entity.pdbx_description
1 polymer ?
#
loop_
_entity_poly.entity_id
_entity_poly.type
_entity_poly.pdbx_seq_one_letter_code
_entity_poly.pdbx_strand_id
1 'polypeptide(L)'
;MKALVIGATGATGKDLVNQLLDDKDFEEVHIFVRKPIDIQNDKLKVHVINFENPDEWKNMVKGDVAFSCLGTTLKAAGSKDAQRKVDFDYQYEFAKAAKENNVEDYILISAYGANPKSKIFYSKMKGELEEAVKQLHFTKIIIFKPGMLERKDSDRTGEVLGSRIIRFANKIGLLESQKPLPTNILAKAMINSSKIKSNGYSSIKLGNIFCFAEKSNE
;
A
#
# COMPACT_ATOMS: atom_id res chain seq x y z
N MET A 1 -18.39 5.53 -4.00
CA MET A 1 -17.03 6.10 -3.87
C MET A 1 -16.19 5.77 -5.10
N LYS A 2 -15.19 6.60 -5.39
CA LYS A 2 -14.18 6.44 -6.42
C LYS A 2 -12.82 6.18 -5.78
N ALA A 3 -12.28 4.98 -5.99
CA ALA A 3 -10.97 4.57 -5.49
C ALA A 3 -9.85 4.89 -6.49
N LEU A 4 -8.73 5.44 -6.01
CA LEU A 4 -7.50 5.62 -6.78
C LEU A 4 -6.44 4.65 -6.23
N VAL A 5 -5.75 3.89 -7.09
CA VAL A 5 -4.80 2.86 -6.66
C VAL A 5 -3.47 2.94 -7.42
N ILE A 6 -2.36 3.05 -6.70
CA ILE A 6 -1.01 2.78 -7.22
C ILE A 6 -0.48 1.45 -6.67
N GLY A 7 0.31 0.74 -7.47
CA GLY A 7 0.79 -0.59 -7.11
C GLY A 7 -0.22 -1.71 -7.32
N ALA A 8 -1.24 -1.48 -8.16
CA ALA A 8 -2.29 -2.43 -8.52
C ALA A 8 -1.77 -3.79 -9.04
N THR A 9 -0.56 -3.85 -9.60
CA THR A 9 0.04 -5.10 -10.11
C THR A 9 0.84 -5.87 -9.07
N GLY A 10 1.06 -5.32 -7.87
CA GLY A 10 1.75 -5.98 -6.77
C GLY A 10 0.85 -6.98 -6.05
N ALA A 11 1.41 -7.80 -5.16
CA ALA A 11 0.65 -8.87 -4.49
C ALA A 11 -0.58 -8.33 -3.72
N THR A 12 -0.41 -7.34 -2.85
CA THR A 12 -1.54 -6.70 -2.16
C THR A 12 -2.39 -5.85 -3.08
N GLY A 13 -1.79 -5.15 -4.06
CA GLY A 13 -2.54 -4.31 -4.99
C GLY A 13 -3.52 -5.10 -5.87
N LYS A 14 -3.15 -6.31 -6.30
CA LYS A 14 -4.03 -7.21 -7.06
C LYS A 14 -5.24 -7.62 -6.23
N ASP A 15 -5.01 -8.07 -5.00
CA ASP A 15 -6.09 -8.44 -4.08
C ASP A 15 -6.99 -7.24 -3.75
N LEU A 16 -6.40 -6.04 -3.59
CA LEU A 16 -7.12 -4.79 -3.34
C LEU A 16 -8.02 -4.40 -4.51
N VAL A 17 -7.48 -4.38 -5.74
CA VAL A 17 -8.26 -4.02 -6.93
C VAL A 17 -9.42 -4.99 -7.14
N ASN A 18 -9.17 -6.30 -7.04
CA ASN A 18 -10.24 -7.30 -7.19
C ASN A 18 -11.35 -7.09 -6.16
N GLN A 19 -10.99 -6.90 -4.89
CA GLN A 19 -11.99 -6.67 -3.84
C GLN A 19 -12.72 -5.33 -4.00
N LEU A 20 -12.06 -4.27 -4.47
CA LEU A 20 -12.70 -2.98 -4.75
C LEU A 20 -13.72 -3.08 -5.89
N LEU A 21 -13.43 -3.86 -6.93
CA LEU A 21 -14.35 -4.07 -8.06
C LEU A 21 -15.63 -4.81 -7.61
N ASP A 22 -15.49 -5.77 -6.71
CA ASP A 22 -16.59 -6.54 -6.12
C ASP A 22 -17.37 -5.76 -5.05
N ASP A 23 -16.84 -4.63 -4.58
CA ASP A 23 -17.43 -3.86 -3.49
C ASP A 23 -18.48 -2.87 -4.01
N LYS A 24 -19.71 -2.96 -3.47
CA LYS A 24 -20.84 -2.10 -3.87
C LYS A 24 -20.68 -0.64 -3.46
N ASP A 25 -19.85 -0.34 -2.46
CA ASP A 25 -19.64 1.04 -1.99
C ASP A 25 -18.68 1.80 -2.94
N PHE A 26 -18.06 1.10 -3.89
CA PHE A 26 -17.20 1.65 -4.94
C PHE A 26 -17.84 1.51 -6.31
N GLU A 27 -18.04 2.66 -6.96
CA GLU A 27 -18.63 2.78 -8.29
C GLU A 27 -17.54 2.82 -9.38
N GLU A 28 -16.38 3.39 -9.04
CA GLU A 28 -15.24 3.49 -9.95
C GLU A 28 -13.94 3.12 -9.24
N VAL A 29 -13.09 2.37 -9.93
CA VAL A 29 -11.74 2.01 -9.50
C VAL A 29 -10.75 2.47 -10.55
N HIS A 30 -9.94 3.48 -10.22
CA HIS A 30 -8.94 4.05 -11.11
C HIS A 30 -7.57 3.57 -10.68
N ILE A 31 -6.90 2.83 -11.55
CA ILE A 31 -5.55 2.34 -11.28
C ILE A 31 -4.53 3.11 -12.10
N PHE A 32 -3.37 3.38 -11.50
CA PHE A 32 -2.26 4.07 -12.14
C PHE A 32 -1.08 3.12 -12.22
N VAL A 33 -0.74 2.71 -13.43
CA VAL A 33 0.20 1.61 -13.71
C VAL A 33 1.27 2.02 -14.70
N ARG A 34 2.44 1.39 -14.63
CA ARG A 34 3.56 1.65 -15.56
C ARG A 34 3.45 0.93 -16.89
N LYS A 35 2.59 -0.09 -16.97
CA LYS A 35 2.40 -0.94 -18.14
C LYS A 35 0.91 -1.22 -18.30
N PRO A 36 0.41 -1.40 -19.53
CA PRO A 36 -0.96 -1.83 -19.76
C PRO A 36 -1.28 -3.11 -19.00
N ILE A 37 -2.51 -3.22 -18.53
CA ILE A 37 -3.04 -4.46 -17.97
C ILE A 37 -4.34 -4.81 -18.68
N ASP A 38 -4.58 -6.10 -18.87
CA ASP A 38 -5.79 -6.61 -19.51
C ASP A 38 -6.74 -7.13 -18.43
N ILE A 39 -7.56 -6.23 -17.89
CA ILE A 39 -8.66 -6.55 -16.98
C ILE A 39 -9.90 -5.85 -17.53
N GLN A 40 -10.93 -6.63 -17.86
CA GLN A 40 -12.20 -6.08 -18.33
C GLN A 40 -13.20 -6.04 -17.18
N ASN A 41 -13.56 -4.81 -16.77
CA ASN A 41 -14.60 -4.55 -15.78
C ASN A 41 -15.11 -3.11 -15.97
N ASP A 42 -16.43 -2.91 -15.93
CA ASP A 42 -17.05 -1.61 -16.20
C ASP A 42 -16.67 -0.52 -15.18
N LYS A 43 -16.41 -0.92 -13.93
CA LYS A 43 -15.94 -0.01 -12.86
C LYS A 43 -14.47 0.36 -12.99
N LEU A 44 -13.67 -0.41 -13.74
CA LEU A 44 -12.22 -0.25 -13.81
C LEU A 44 -11.82 0.77 -14.87
N LYS A 45 -11.04 1.77 -14.48
CA LYS A 45 -10.33 2.68 -15.39
C LYS A 45 -8.83 2.52 -15.21
N VAL A 46 -8.13 2.23 -16.31
CA VAL A 46 -6.69 2.00 -16.31
C VAL A 46 -5.97 3.22 -16.87
N HIS A 47 -5.12 3.83 -16.06
CA HIS A 47 -4.26 4.94 -16.46
C HIS A 47 -2.82 4.44 -16.56
N VAL A 48 -2.30 4.33 -17.78
CA VAL A 48 -0.90 4.01 -18.02
C VAL A 48 -0.09 5.30 -17.93
N ILE A 49 0.77 5.40 -16.91
CA ILE A 49 1.50 6.63 -16.59
C ILE A 49 3.00 6.41 -16.48
N ASN A 50 3.76 7.47 -16.78
CA ASN A 50 5.17 7.55 -16.44
C ASN A 50 5.34 8.22 -15.06
N PHE A 51 5.65 7.42 -14.04
CA PHE A 51 5.87 7.94 -12.67
C PHE A 51 7.06 8.91 -12.56
N GLU A 52 7.94 8.92 -13.56
CA GLU A 52 9.06 9.87 -13.65
C GLU A 52 8.61 11.30 -13.96
N ASN A 53 7.43 11.47 -14.58
CA ASN A 53 6.94 12.75 -15.09
C ASN A 53 5.56 13.09 -14.49
N PRO A 54 5.47 13.55 -13.22
CA PRO A 54 4.21 13.86 -12.55
C PRO A 54 3.28 14.81 -13.31
N ASP A 55 3.84 15.77 -14.05
CA ASP A 55 3.06 16.76 -14.80
C ASP A 55 2.13 16.14 -15.86
N GLU A 56 2.46 14.95 -16.37
CA GLU A 56 1.65 14.24 -17.36
C GLU A 56 0.35 13.66 -16.78
N TRP A 57 0.33 13.32 -15.49
CA TRP A 57 -0.76 12.54 -14.90
C TRP A 57 -1.36 13.13 -13.63
N LYS A 58 -0.73 14.11 -12.99
CA LYS A 58 -1.19 14.67 -11.69
C LYS A 58 -2.64 15.14 -11.75
N ASN A 59 -3.09 15.73 -12.86
CA ASN A 59 -4.46 16.23 -13.03
C ASN A 59 -5.52 15.11 -13.14
N MET A 60 -5.10 13.87 -13.34
CA MET A 60 -5.98 12.69 -13.43
C MET A 60 -6.28 12.08 -12.06
N VAL A 61 -5.53 12.45 -11.01
CA VAL A 61 -5.63 11.88 -9.67
C VAL A 61 -6.80 12.49 -8.90
N LYS A 62 -8.03 12.17 -9.33
CA LYS A 62 -9.28 12.73 -8.80
C LYS A 62 -10.24 11.64 -8.37
N GLY A 63 -10.61 11.62 -7.09
CA GLY A 63 -11.52 10.63 -6.49
C GLY A 63 -11.70 10.87 -4.99
N ASP A 64 -12.28 9.90 -4.29
CA ASP A 64 -12.62 10.05 -2.87
C ASP A 64 -11.49 9.55 -1.96
N VAL A 65 -10.86 8.43 -2.34
CA VAL A 65 -9.81 7.78 -1.56
C VAL A 65 -8.66 7.29 -2.44
N ALA A 66 -7.44 7.55 -2.00
CA ALA A 66 -6.22 7.08 -2.64
C ALA A 66 -5.52 5.99 -1.82
N PHE A 67 -5.27 4.84 -2.46
CA PHE A 67 -4.55 3.71 -1.90
C PHE A 67 -3.15 3.60 -2.51
N SER A 68 -2.13 3.59 -1.65
CA SER A 68 -0.74 3.37 -2.05
C SER A 68 -0.25 1.99 -1.65
N CYS A 69 -0.05 1.14 -2.66
CA CYS A 69 0.47 -0.22 -2.53
C CYS A 69 1.80 -0.43 -3.27
N LEU A 70 2.48 0.66 -3.69
CA LEU A 70 3.79 0.53 -4.31
C LEU A 70 4.82 0.00 -3.30
N GLY A 71 5.77 -0.76 -3.83
CA GLY A 71 6.92 -1.23 -3.09
C GLY A 71 7.76 -2.16 -3.94
N THR A 72 9.06 -2.11 -3.74
CA THR A 72 10.02 -3.02 -4.35
C THR A 72 11.02 -3.51 -3.32
N THR A 73 11.73 -4.58 -3.65
CA THR A 73 12.85 -5.05 -2.83
C THR A 73 14.15 -4.41 -3.31
N LEU A 74 15.15 -4.29 -2.44
CA LEU A 74 16.47 -3.80 -2.85
C LEU A 74 17.06 -4.63 -4.00
N LYS A 75 16.83 -5.95 -3.96
CA LYS A 75 17.26 -6.88 -5.01
C LYS A 75 16.59 -6.58 -6.35
N ALA A 76 15.27 -6.37 -6.36
CA ALA A 76 14.52 -6.07 -7.60
C ALA A 76 14.79 -4.65 -8.12
N ALA A 77 15.06 -3.69 -7.22
CA ALA A 77 15.42 -2.33 -7.60
C ALA A 77 16.86 -2.19 -8.12
N GLY A 78 17.76 -3.07 -7.68
CA GLY A 78 19.18 -3.05 -8.04
C GLY A 78 20.02 -2.05 -7.23
N SER A 79 19.43 -0.98 -6.69
CA SER A 79 20.13 0.00 -5.84
C SER A 79 19.22 0.62 -4.78
N LYS A 80 19.83 1.25 -3.78
CA LYS A 80 19.10 2.01 -2.74
C LYS A 80 18.36 3.20 -3.34
N ASP A 81 18.97 3.91 -4.28
CA ASP A 81 18.36 5.07 -4.93
C ASP A 81 17.16 4.66 -5.78
N ALA A 82 17.30 3.58 -6.56
CA ALA A 82 16.20 3.03 -7.33
C ALA A 82 15.06 2.52 -6.43
N GLN A 83 15.38 1.90 -5.29
CA GLN A 83 14.36 1.49 -4.32
C GLN A 83 13.68 2.71 -3.71
N ARG A 84 14.44 3.74 -3.33
CA ARG A 84 13.88 5.00 -2.79
C ARG A 84 12.94 5.67 -3.77
N LYS A 85 13.30 5.70 -5.03
CA LYS A 85 12.46 6.26 -6.08
C LYS A 85 11.06 5.63 -6.12
N VAL A 86 11.00 4.30 -6.00
CA VAL A 86 9.73 3.56 -6.02
C VAL A 86 8.99 3.59 -4.68
N ASP A 87 9.70 3.40 -3.58
CA ASP A 87 9.12 3.23 -2.25
C ASP A 87 8.90 4.53 -1.48
N PHE A 88 9.45 5.65 -1.96
CA PHE A 88 9.29 7.00 -1.41
C PHE A 88 8.81 7.96 -2.50
N ASP A 89 9.65 8.27 -3.50
CA ASP A 89 9.44 9.44 -4.36
C ASP A 89 8.13 9.34 -5.16
N TYR A 90 7.90 8.23 -5.85
CA TYR A 90 6.66 8.00 -6.61
C TYR A 90 5.41 7.98 -5.74
N GLN A 91 5.51 7.45 -4.52
CA GLN A 91 4.37 7.42 -3.61
C GLN A 91 4.04 8.81 -3.09
N TYR A 92 5.08 9.58 -2.76
CA TYR A 92 4.94 10.94 -2.27
C TYR A 92 4.36 11.87 -3.35
N GLU A 93 4.88 11.82 -4.59
CA GLU A 93 4.34 12.63 -5.69
C GLU A 93 2.88 12.27 -6.00
N PHE A 94 2.51 10.99 -5.94
CA PHE A 94 1.12 10.59 -6.12
C PHE A 94 0.23 11.09 -4.97
N ALA A 95 0.69 10.99 -3.71
CA ALA A 95 -0.03 11.52 -2.56
C ALA A 95 -0.20 13.04 -2.66
N LYS A 96 0.84 13.76 -3.08
CA LYS A 96 0.80 15.20 -3.28
C LYS A 96 -0.23 15.56 -4.36
N ALA A 97 -0.18 14.91 -5.52
CA ALA A 97 -1.16 15.11 -6.59
C ALA A 97 -2.59 14.80 -6.13
N ALA A 98 -2.80 13.72 -5.37
CA ALA A 98 -4.11 13.40 -4.80
C ALA A 98 -4.62 14.54 -3.89
N LYS A 99 -3.76 15.05 -3.00
CA LYS A 99 -4.14 16.15 -2.12
C LYS A 99 -4.43 17.44 -2.88
N GLU A 100 -3.61 17.80 -3.87
CA GLU A 100 -3.80 18.98 -4.72
C GLU A 100 -5.12 18.91 -5.53
N ASN A 101 -5.60 17.71 -5.80
CA ASN A 101 -6.90 17.45 -6.44
C ASN A 101 -8.05 17.24 -5.44
N ASN A 102 -7.86 17.59 -4.17
CA ASN A 102 -8.86 17.49 -3.10
C ASN A 102 -9.33 16.06 -2.77
N VAL A 103 -8.51 15.04 -3.04
CA VAL A 103 -8.77 13.71 -2.47
C VAL A 103 -8.68 13.82 -0.94
N GLU A 104 -9.70 13.34 -0.24
CA GLU A 104 -9.83 13.53 1.21
C GLU A 104 -9.09 12.46 2.01
N ASP A 105 -9.12 11.22 1.52
CA ASP A 105 -8.61 10.05 2.22
C ASP A 105 -7.36 9.48 1.56
N TYR A 106 -6.30 9.23 2.35
CA TYR A 106 -5.08 8.58 1.89
C TYR A 106 -4.73 7.36 2.75
N ILE A 107 -4.58 6.22 2.09
CA ILE A 107 -4.31 4.92 2.74
C ILE A 107 -3.00 4.36 2.21
N LEU A 108 -2.01 4.21 3.10
CA LEU A 108 -0.65 3.81 2.77
C LEU A 108 -0.30 2.44 3.37
N ILE A 109 0.28 1.56 2.55
CA ILE A 109 1.02 0.40 3.05
C ILE A 109 2.47 0.80 3.33
N SER A 110 2.80 0.94 4.61
CA SER A 110 4.17 1.09 5.11
C SER A 110 4.72 -0.28 5.51
N ALA A 111 5.46 -0.38 6.61
CA ALA A 111 6.04 -1.61 7.10
C ALA A 111 6.20 -1.60 8.63
N TYR A 112 6.26 -2.79 9.21
CA TYR A 112 6.72 -2.98 10.57
C TYR A 112 8.11 -2.35 10.76
N GLY A 113 8.29 -1.63 11.87
CA GLY A 113 9.55 -0.98 12.19
C GLY A 113 9.87 0.29 11.38
N ALA A 114 8.95 0.76 10.53
CA ALA A 114 9.09 2.05 9.85
C ALA A 114 9.28 3.19 10.87
N ASN A 115 10.41 3.88 10.75
CA ASN A 115 10.85 4.95 11.65
C ASN A 115 11.88 5.83 10.94
N PRO A 116 11.63 7.15 10.75
CA PRO A 116 12.54 8.06 10.04
C PRO A 116 13.92 8.21 10.71
N LYS A 117 14.04 7.84 11.99
CA LYS A 117 15.31 7.85 12.74
C LYS A 117 16.05 6.51 12.73
N SER A 118 15.54 5.50 12.02
CA SER A 118 16.16 4.17 11.96
C SER A 118 17.52 4.20 11.26
N LYS A 119 18.45 3.36 11.71
CA LYS A 119 19.73 3.10 11.00
C LYS A 119 19.56 2.10 9.85
N ILE A 120 18.44 1.38 9.81
CA ILE A 120 18.13 0.42 8.75
C ILE A 120 17.50 1.16 7.58
N PHE A 121 18.13 1.13 6.41
CA PHE A 121 17.72 1.87 5.21
C PHE A 121 16.21 1.73 4.89
N TYR A 122 15.71 0.49 4.83
CA TYR A 122 14.30 0.23 4.50
C TYR A 122 13.33 0.83 5.53
N SER A 123 13.57 0.62 6.82
CA SER A 123 12.79 1.18 7.91
C SER A 123 12.85 2.71 7.96
N LYS A 124 14.03 3.28 7.68
CA LYS A 124 14.25 4.73 7.60
C LYS A 124 13.40 5.33 6.48
N MET A 125 13.57 4.84 5.26
CA MET A 125 12.85 5.29 4.07
C MET A 125 11.33 5.20 4.24
N LYS A 126 10.80 4.07 4.73
CA LYS A 126 9.36 3.93 4.99
C LYS A 126 8.88 4.93 6.05
N GLY A 127 9.63 5.12 7.13
CA GLY A 127 9.29 6.10 8.16
C GLY A 127 9.37 7.55 7.68
N GLU A 128 10.33 7.88 6.82
CA GLU A 128 10.40 9.21 6.19
C GLU A 128 9.16 9.45 5.31
N LEU A 129 8.71 8.45 4.53
CA LEU A 129 7.51 8.59 3.70
C LEU A 129 6.27 8.82 4.57
N GLU A 130 6.15 8.10 5.69
CA GLU A 130 5.04 8.32 6.64
C GLU A 130 5.00 9.76 7.14
N GLU A 131 6.14 10.34 7.51
CA GLU A 131 6.21 11.74 7.95
C GLU A 131 5.89 12.70 6.80
N ALA A 132 6.45 12.48 5.61
CA ALA A 132 6.21 13.34 4.46
C ALA A 132 4.71 13.38 4.07
N VAL A 133 4.04 12.23 4.05
CA VAL A 133 2.60 12.13 3.74
C VAL A 133 1.75 12.81 4.82
N LYS A 134 2.11 12.72 6.10
CA LYS A 134 1.38 13.43 7.18
C LYS A 134 1.37 14.94 6.96
N GLN A 135 2.45 15.51 6.42
CA GLN A 135 2.56 16.93 6.13
C GLN A 135 1.69 17.39 4.94
N LEU A 136 1.04 16.46 4.22
CA LEU A 136 0.08 16.81 3.16
C LEU A 136 -1.32 17.14 3.71
N HIS A 137 -1.59 16.88 5.00
CA HIS A 137 -2.84 17.28 5.67
C HIS A 137 -4.12 16.80 4.95
N PHE A 138 -4.16 15.54 4.53
CA PHE A 138 -5.41 14.88 4.15
C PHE A 138 -6.43 14.93 5.30
N THR A 139 -7.72 14.88 4.96
CA THR A 139 -8.79 14.80 5.96
C THR A 139 -8.64 13.54 6.81
N LYS A 140 -8.29 12.42 6.17
CA LYS A 140 -7.98 11.15 6.84
C LYS A 140 -6.72 10.52 6.24
N ILE A 141 -5.81 10.11 7.11
CA ILE A 141 -4.61 9.33 6.75
C ILE A 141 -4.63 8.04 7.52
N ILE A 142 -4.54 6.91 6.82
CA ILE A 142 -4.41 5.59 7.44
C ILE A 142 -3.13 4.93 6.95
N ILE A 143 -2.22 4.62 7.88
CA ILE A 143 -0.95 3.96 7.57
C ILE A 143 -0.97 2.55 8.17
N PHE A 144 -1.00 1.54 7.29
CA PHE A 144 -0.85 0.14 7.65
C PHE A 144 0.62 -0.21 7.80
N LYS A 145 0.97 -0.84 8.92
CA LYS A 145 2.33 -1.32 9.23
C LYS A 145 2.34 -2.84 9.35
N PRO A 146 2.20 -3.57 8.22
CA PRO A 146 2.19 -5.03 8.24
C PRO A 146 3.57 -5.59 8.61
N GLY A 147 3.56 -6.81 9.17
CA GLY A 147 4.74 -7.65 9.32
C GLY A 147 5.06 -8.36 8.00
N MET A 148 5.34 -9.67 8.07
CA MET A 148 5.58 -10.47 6.87
C MET A 148 4.27 -10.71 6.11
N LEU A 149 4.27 -10.47 4.79
CA LEU A 149 3.11 -10.74 3.92
C LEU A 149 3.21 -12.14 3.30
N GLU A 150 2.11 -12.86 3.32
CA GLU A 150 1.95 -14.16 2.64
C GLU A 150 1.30 -13.95 1.28
N ARG A 151 1.94 -14.44 0.21
CA ARG A 151 1.51 -14.25 -1.18
C ARG A 151 0.95 -15.56 -1.71
N LYS A 152 -0.20 -15.51 -2.40
CA LYS A 152 -0.89 -16.70 -2.96
C LYS A 152 0.01 -17.50 -3.92
N ASP A 153 0.83 -16.82 -4.72
CA ASP A 153 1.67 -17.44 -5.77
C ASP A 153 3.11 -17.74 -5.31
N SER A 154 3.41 -17.71 -4.00
CA SER A 154 4.74 -18.08 -3.51
C SER A 154 4.92 -19.60 -3.46
N ASP A 155 4.69 -20.27 -4.58
CA ASP A 155 5.21 -21.61 -4.81
C ASP A 155 6.74 -21.51 -4.85
N ARG A 156 7.39 -22.05 -3.80
CA ARG A 156 8.67 -22.80 -3.82
C ARG A 156 9.83 -22.38 -4.75
N THR A 157 9.91 -21.16 -5.25
CA THR A 157 11.03 -20.67 -6.06
C THR A 157 11.64 -19.40 -5.48
N GLY A 158 12.81 -19.56 -4.85
CA GLY A 158 13.96 -18.69 -5.13
C GLY A 158 14.01 -17.26 -4.58
N GLU A 159 12.97 -16.71 -3.96
CA GLU A 159 13.06 -15.40 -3.25
C GLU A 159 13.00 -15.52 -1.72
N VAL A 160 13.48 -16.64 -1.23
CA VAL A 160 13.68 -16.92 0.20
C VAL A 160 15.09 -16.50 0.61
N LEU A 161 15.35 -15.20 0.73
CA LEU A 161 16.48 -14.76 1.57
C LEU A 161 16.01 -14.43 3.00
N GLY A 162 14.74 -14.02 3.16
CA GLY A 162 14.14 -13.75 4.47
C GLY A 162 13.70 -15.00 5.25
N SER A 163 13.18 -16.04 4.59
CA SER A 163 12.52 -17.14 5.32
C SER A 163 13.47 -18.16 5.98
N ARG A 164 14.78 -18.12 5.69
CA ARG A 164 15.78 -18.90 6.45
C ARG A 164 16.23 -18.19 7.73
N ILE A 165 16.42 -16.87 7.67
CA ILE A 165 16.82 -16.06 8.83
C ILE A 165 15.67 -16.00 9.85
N ILE A 166 14.43 -15.89 9.36
CA ILE A 166 13.21 -15.87 10.18
C ILE A 166 12.93 -17.22 10.87
N ARG A 167 13.16 -18.35 10.20
CA ARG A 167 13.00 -19.68 10.81
C ARG A 167 13.97 -19.92 11.98
N PHE A 168 15.18 -19.36 11.90
CA PHE A 168 16.15 -19.46 12.97
C PHE A 168 15.77 -18.57 14.16
N ALA A 169 15.29 -17.35 13.92
CA ALA A 169 14.84 -16.43 14.96
C ALA A 169 13.53 -16.88 15.65
N ASN A 170 12.64 -17.57 14.94
CA ASN A 170 11.39 -18.12 15.50
C ASN A 170 11.60 -19.20 16.56
N LYS A 171 12.76 -19.88 16.58
CA LYS A 171 13.06 -20.92 17.58
C LYS A 171 13.31 -20.34 18.99
N ILE A 172 13.47 -19.02 19.13
CA ILE A 172 13.86 -18.34 20.38
C ILE A 172 12.66 -17.63 21.07
N GLY A 173 11.44 -17.71 20.53
CA GLY A 173 10.22 -17.25 21.23
C GLY A 173 10.04 -15.72 21.33
N LEU A 174 10.73 -14.94 20.49
CA LEU A 174 10.68 -13.47 20.46
C LEU A 174 9.67 -12.86 19.46
N LEU A 175 8.80 -13.65 18.80
CA LEU A 175 8.18 -13.27 17.51
C LEU A 175 6.66 -13.51 17.41
N GLU A 176 5.86 -13.02 18.35
CA GLU A 176 4.41 -12.84 18.11
C GLU A 176 4.11 -11.87 16.95
N SER A 177 5.07 -11.00 16.59
CA SER A 177 4.99 -10.02 15.49
C SER A 177 5.21 -10.60 14.09
N GLN A 178 5.31 -11.93 13.94
CA GLN A 178 5.59 -12.60 12.66
C GLN A 178 4.54 -13.63 12.24
N LYS A 179 3.28 -13.44 12.62
CA LYS A 179 2.19 -14.13 11.92
C LYS A 179 2.20 -13.65 10.46
N PRO A 180 2.36 -14.56 9.47
CA PRO A 180 2.21 -14.20 8.08
C PRO A 180 0.83 -13.56 7.88
N LEU A 181 0.78 -12.40 7.24
CA LEU A 181 -0.44 -11.69 6.93
C LEU A 181 -0.79 -11.93 5.47
N PRO A 182 -1.87 -12.66 5.17
CA PRO A 182 -2.32 -12.85 3.79
C PRO A 182 -2.64 -11.50 3.14
N THR A 183 -2.21 -11.34 1.89
CA THR A 183 -2.40 -10.07 1.15
C THR A 183 -3.86 -9.71 0.94
N ASN A 184 -4.75 -10.69 0.83
CA ASN A 184 -6.20 -10.48 0.72
C ASN A 184 -6.81 -9.92 2.02
N ILE A 185 -6.31 -10.35 3.18
CA ILE A 185 -6.74 -9.84 4.49
C ILE A 185 -6.29 -8.38 4.67
N LEU A 186 -5.05 -8.07 4.29
CA LEU A 186 -4.58 -6.67 4.29
C LEU A 186 -5.42 -5.79 3.36
N ALA A 187 -5.68 -6.26 2.13
CA ALA A 187 -6.54 -5.56 1.19
C ALA A 187 -7.94 -5.31 1.76
N LYS A 188 -8.56 -6.32 2.37
CA LYS A 188 -9.89 -6.17 3.00
C LYS A 188 -9.87 -5.14 4.13
N ALA A 189 -8.85 -5.19 4.99
CA ALA A 189 -8.67 -4.22 6.07
C ALA A 189 -8.52 -2.79 5.54
N MET A 190 -7.79 -2.59 4.44
CA MET A 190 -7.65 -1.28 3.80
C MET A 190 -9.00 -0.75 3.31
N ILE A 191 -9.78 -1.58 2.61
CA ILE A 191 -11.12 -1.21 2.12
C ILE A 191 -12.06 -0.86 3.28
N ASN A 192 -12.13 -1.72 4.30
CA ASN A 192 -13.01 -1.46 5.44
C ASN A 192 -12.59 -0.19 6.20
N SER A 193 -11.29 0.08 6.30
CA SER A 193 -10.78 1.30 6.94
C SER A 193 -11.13 2.58 6.20
N SER A 194 -11.26 2.54 4.86
CA SER A 194 -11.66 3.72 4.09
C SER A 194 -13.11 4.11 4.35
N LYS A 195 -13.98 3.13 4.64
CA LYS A 195 -15.41 3.34 4.88
C LYS A 195 -15.74 3.88 6.27
N ILE A 196 -14.80 3.77 7.22
CA ILE A 196 -14.99 4.30 8.56
C ILE A 196 -14.87 5.82 8.49
N LYS A 197 -15.93 6.51 8.97
CA LYS A 197 -15.94 7.96 9.15
C LYS A 197 -15.03 8.31 10.31
N SER A 198 -13.87 8.89 10.01
CA SER A 198 -12.92 9.42 10.97
C SER A 198 -12.10 10.52 10.33
N ASN A 199 -11.52 11.38 11.16
CA ASN A 199 -10.64 12.47 10.71
C ASN A 199 -9.26 12.31 11.36
N GLY A 200 -8.25 12.84 10.69
CA GLY A 200 -6.88 12.86 11.15
C GLY A 200 -6.11 11.58 10.82
N TYR A 201 -5.11 11.28 11.64
CA TYR A 201 -4.12 10.24 11.37
C TYR A 201 -4.36 8.98 12.20
N SER A 202 -4.29 7.81 11.56
CA SER A 202 -4.33 6.50 12.19
C SER A 202 -3.17 5.62 11.72
N SER A 203 -2.49 4.97 12.68
CA SER A 203 -1.50 3.93 12.39
C SER A 203 -2.01 2.57 12.82
N ILE A 204 -2.17 1.65 11.86
CA ILE A 204 -2.69 0.31 12.11
C ILE A 204 -1.53 -0.68 12.11
N LYS A 205 -1.22 -1.21 13.29
CA LYS A 205 -0.21 -2.27 13.49
C LYS A 205 -0.82 -3.65 13.24
N LEU A 206 0.04 -4.63 12.94
CA LEU A 206 -0.32 -6.00 12.56
C LEU A 206 -1.51 -6.61 13.33
N GLY A 207 -1.50 -6.57 14.67
CA GLY A 207 -2.56 -7.17 15.48
C GLY A 207 -3.96 -6.61 15.20
N ASN A 208 -4.05 -5.32 14.86
CA ASN A 208 -5.32 -4.67 14.57
C ASN A 208 -5.75 -4.85 13.11
N ILE A 209 -4.85 -5.25 12.20
CA ILE A 209 -5.19 -5.41 10.78
C ILE A 209 -6.28 -6.48 10.61
N PHE A 210 -6.18 -7.59 11.35
CA PHE A 210 -7.20 -8.63 11.35
C PHE A 210 -8.56 -8.10 11.80
N CYS A 211 -8.60 -7.28 12.86
CA CYS A 211 -9.85 -6.66 13.33
C CYS A 211 -10.49 -5.75 12.27
N PHE A 212 -9.69 -5.02 11.49
CA PHE A 212 -10.22 -4.21 10.38
C PHE A 212 -10.72 -5.08 9.22
N ALA A 213 -10.11 -6.24 8.96
CA ALA A 213 -10.58 -7.17 7.93
C ALA A 213 -11.91 -7.86 8.32
N GLU A 214 -12.09 -8.15 9.61
CA GLU A 214 -13.28 -8.83 10.15
C GLU A 214 -14.49 -7.92 10.34
N LYS A 215 -14.31 -6.59 10.29
CA LYS A 215 -15.43 -5.63 10.26
C LYS A 215 -16.23 -5.81 8.99
N SER A 216 -17.20 -6.73 9.05
CA SER A 216 -18.24 -6.93 8.06
C SER A 216 -19.11 -5.68 8.04
N ASN A 217 -19.43 -5.18 6.85
CA ASN A 217 -20.48 -4.17 6.70
C ASN A 217 -21.80 -4.82 7.15
N GLU A 218 -22.22 -4.57 8.40
CA GLU A 218 -23.64 -4.63 8.76
C GLU A 218 -24.42 -3.55 8.01
#